data_AF-A0A8S2TA24-F1
#
_entry.id   AF-A0A8S2TA24-F1
#
_cell.length_a   1.000
_cell.length_b   1.000
_cell.length_c   1.000
_cell.angle_alpha   90.00
_cell.angle_beta   90.00
_cell.angle_gamma   90.00
#
_symmetry.space_group_name_H-M   'P 1'
#
loop_
_entity.id
_entity.type
_entity.pdbx_description
1 polymer ?
#
loop_
_entity_poly.entity_id
_entity_poly.type
_entity_poly.pdbx_seq_one_letter_code
_entity_poly.pdbx_strand_id
1 'polypeptide(L)' 'VEKHERETFEKFVELNSYCAGSYDAEKDFQHLNDEANRLSKQESAHRLFYLALPPSVYESVTELISKHCRPKP' A
#
# COMPACT_ATOMS: atom_id res chain seq x y z
N VAL A 1 -23.20 -17.01 -10.20
CA VAL A 1 -22.70 -15.62 -10.22
C VAL A 1 -23.44 -14.88 -11.30
N GLU A 2 -24.30 -13.95 -10.90
CA GLU A 2 -25.04 -13.09 -11.82
C GLU A 2 -24.08 -12.14 -12.54
N LYS A 3 -24.48 -11.62 -13.72
CA LYS A 3 -23.60 -10.76 -14.54
C LYS A 3 -23.13 -9.52 -13.78
N HIS A 4 -24.02 -8.94 -12.97
CA HIS A 4 -23.73 -7.75 -12.18
C HIS A 4 -22.68 -8.00 -11.07
N GLU A 5 -22.68 -9.20 -10.48
CA GLU A 5 -21.69 -9.60 -9.48
C GLU A 5 -20.29 -9.73 -10.10
N ARG A 6 -20.21 -10.28 -11.32
CA ARG A 6 -18.94 -10.38 -12.07
C ARG A 6 -18.35 -9.01 -12.39
N GLU A 7 -19.17 -8.09 -12.91
CA GLU A 7 -18.72 -6.73 -13.23
C GLU A 7 -18.27 -5.97 -11.97
N THR A 8 -18.94 -6.19 -10.84
CA THR A 8 -18.55 -5.60 -9.55
C THR A 8 -17.23 -6.18 -9.05
N PHE A 9 -17.06 -7.50 -9.17
CA PHE A 9 -15.83 -8.19 -8.81
C PHE A 9 -14.64 -7.74 -9.67
N GLU A 10 -14.82 -7.63 -10.98
CA GLU A 10 -13.77 -7.17 -11.90
C GLU A 10 -13.30 -5.75 -11.55
N LYS A 11 -14.25 -4.82 -11.32
CA LYS A 11 -13.93 -3.47 -10.85
C LYS A 11 -13.21 -3.46 -9.51
N PHE A 12 -13.58 -4.35 -8.58
CA PHE A 12 -12.89 -4.47 -7.30
C PHE A 12 -11.44 -4.94 -7.50
N VAL A 13 -11.22 -5.96 -8.32
CA VAL A 13 -9.88 -6.50 -8.61
C VAL A 13 -9.00 -5.44 -9.27
N GLU A 14 -9.54 -4.63 -10.19
CA GLU A 14 -8.82 -3.53 -10.84
C GLU A 14 -8.33 -2.42 -9.88
N LEU A 15 -8.96 -2.26 -8.72
CA LEU A 15 -8.55 -1.30 -7.69
C LEU A 15 -7.39 -1.81 -6.83
N ASN A 16 -7.08 -3.10 -6.89
CA ASN A 16 -6.02 -3.70 -6.10
C ASN A 16 -4.71 -3.72 -6.90
N SER A 17 -3.59 -3.52 -6.22
CA SER A 17 -2.26 -3.58 -6.81
C SER A 17 -1.30 -4.22 -5.82
N TYR A 18 -0.27 -4.88 -6.35
CA TYR A 18 0.73 -5.56 -5.54
C TYR A 18 2.10 -4.94 -5.77
N CYS A 19 2.79 -4.60 -4.67
CA CYS A 19 4.15 -4.09 -4.68
C CYS A 19 5.04 -5.08 -3.93
N ALA A 20 6.00 -5.69 -4.62
CA ALA A 20 7.01 -6.54 -3.99
C ALA A 20 8.08 -5.69 -3.28
N GLY A 21 8.54 -6.14 -2.12
CA GLY A 21 9.59 -5.46 -1.36
C GLY A 21 9.95 -6.20 -0.08
N SER A 22 11.11 -5.86 0.50
CA SER A 22 11.54 -6.35 1.82
C SER A 22 11.00 -5.47 2.95
N TYR A 23 10.97 -6.04 4.17
CA TYR A 23 10.55 -5.33 5.39
C TYR A 23 11.67 -4.52 6.06
N ASP A 24 12.91 -4.68 5.60
CA ASP A 24 14.12 -4.09 6.20
C ASP A 24 14.89 -3.13 5.27
N ALA A 25 14.45 -2.97 4.02
CA ALA A 25 15.16 -2.18 3.02
C ALA A 25 14.47 -0.84 2.74
N GLU A 26 15.15 0.28 3.05
CA GLU A 26 14.60 1.63 2.84
C GLU A 26 14.10 1.88 1.40
N LYS A 27 14.86 1.37 0.40
CA LYS A 27 14.51 1.55 -1.01
C LYS A 27 13.12 0.98 -1.35
N ASP A 28 12.72 -0.10 -0.67
CA ASP A 28 11.47 -0.80 -0.96
C ASP A 28 10.28 -0.01 -0.36
N PHE A 29 10.48 0.70 0.75
CA PHE A 29 9.48 1.64 1.28
C PHE A 29 9.37 2.91 0.44
N GLN A 30 10.47 3.41 -0.13
CA GLN A 30 10.42 4.51 -1.09
C GLN A 30 9.62 4.11 -2.34
N HIS A 31 9.89 2.91 -2.88
CA HIS A 31 9.13 2.36 -4.00
C HIS A 31 7.65 2.16 -3.65
N LEU A 32 7.32 1.67 -2.44
CA LEU A 32 5.95 1.56 -1.96
C LEU A 32 5.24 2.92 -1.90
N ASN A 33 5.93 3.97 -1.45
CA ASN A 33 5.39 5.32 -1.44
C ASN A 33 5.10 5.85 -2.84
N ASP A 34 6.00 5.61 -3.79
CA ASP A 34 5.83 6.02 -5.19
C ASP A 34 4.65 5.30 -5.84
N GLU A 35 4.51 3.99 -5.58
CA GLU A 35 3.38 3.21 -6.06
C GLU A 35 2.05 3.67 -5.44
N ALA A 36 2.03 3.97 -4.14
CA ALA A 36 0.87 4.55 -3.48
C ALA A 36 0.47 5.92 -4.07
N ASN A 37 1.46 6.78 -4.37
CA ASN A 37 1.24 8.07 -5.04
C ASN A 37 0.68 7.89 -6.45
N ARG A 38 1.19 6.89 -7.20
CA ARG A 38 0.73 6.58 -8.57
C ARG A 38 -0.74 6.12 -8.58
N LEU A 39 -1.15 5.36 -7.57
CA LEU A 39 -2.52 4.87 -7.44
C LEU A 39 -3.48 5.94 -6.91
N SER A 40 -3.00 6.88 -6.09
CA SER A 40 -3.81 8.00 -5.63
C SER A 40 -4.08 9.00 -6.75
N LYS A 41 -5.36 9.27 -7.04
CA LYS A 41 -5.78 10.32 -7.98
C LYS A 41 -5.67 11.74 -7.39
N GLN A 42 -5.40 11.85 -6.10
CA GLN A 42 -5.34 13.10 -5.35
C GLN A 42 -3.92 13.31 -4.82
N GLU A 43 -3.50 14.57 -4.78
CA GLU A 43 -2.16 14.99 -4.31
C GLU A 43 -1.91 14.59 -2.84
N SER A 44 -2.97 14.43 -2.05
CA SER A 44 -2.92 13.89 -0.69
C SER A 44 -4.10 12.94 -0.45
N ALA A 45 -3.81 11.63 -0.44
CA ALA A 45 -4.77 10.58 -0.09
C ALA A 45 -4.54 10.10 1.35
N HIS A 46 -5.61 9.83 2.07
CA HIS A 46 -5.54 9.16 3.37
C HIS A 46 -5.02 7.73 3.20
N ARG A 47 -4.08 7.33 4.05
CA ARG A 47 -3.42 6.01 3.99
C ARG A 47 -3.68 5.23 5.27
N LEU A 48 -4.11 3.98 5.12
CA LEU A 48 -4.26 3.02 6.22
C LEU A 48 -3.31 1.84 5.97
N PHE A 49 -2.41 1.59 6.91
CA PHE A 49 -1.45 0.48 6.83
C PHE A 49 -1.91 -0.68 7.71
N TYR A 50 -2.23 -1.82 7.09
CA TYR A 50 -2.59 -3.05 7.79
C TYR A 50 -1.37 -3.98 7.90
N LEU A 51 -0.82 -4.16 9.11
CA LEU A 51 0.41 -4.92 9.34
C LEU A 51 0.12 -6.40 9.63
N ALA A 52 -0.21 -7.17 8.59
CA ALA A 52 -0.38 -8.63 8.67
C ALA A 52 0.97 -9.38 8.71
N LEU A 53 1.88 -8.96 9.60
CA LEU A 53 3.26 -9.42 9.68
C LEU A 53 3.54 -10.12 11.02
N PRO A 54 4.64 -10.89 11.16
CA PRO A 54 5.09 -11.35 12.47
C PRO A 54 5.48 -10.18 13.39
N PRO A 55 5.26 -10.25 14.72
CA PRO A 55 5.59 -9.17 15.65
C PRO A 55 7.06 -8.73 15.63
N SER A 56 7.98 -9.64 15.27
CA SER A 56 9.43 -9.39 15.27
C SER A 56 9.87 -8.30 14.28
N VAL A 57 9.04 -7.95 13.28
CA VAL A 57 9.37 -6.91 12.28
C VAL A 57 8.56 -5.63 12.46
N TYR A 58 7.71 -5.53 13.49
CA TYR A 58 6.80 -4.38 13.66
C TYR A 58 7.54 -3.06 13.84
N GLU A 59 8.58 -3.04 14.67
CA GLU A 59 9.37 -1.84 14.94
C GLU A 59 10.00 -1.33 13.65
N SER A 60 10.81 -2.15 12.98
CA SER A 60 11.49 -1.79 11.73
C SER A 60 10.53 -1.33 10.63
N VAL A 61 9.42 -2.04 10.43
CA VAL A 61 8.42 -1.69 9.41
C VAL A 61 7.73 -0.36 9.73
N THR A 62 7.33 -0.14 10.98
CA THR A 62 6.64 1.11 11.37
C THR A 62 7.54 2.33 11.28
N GLU A 63 8.82 2.20 11.64
CA GLU A 63 9.82 3.25 11.45
C GLU A 63 9.99 3.62 9.97
N LEU A 64 10.13 2.62 9.10
CA LEU A 64 10.31 2.83 7.66
C LEU A 64 9.05 3.42 6.99
N ILE A 65 7.86 2.95 7.38
CA ILE A 65 6.58 3.57 6.95
C ILE A 65 6.53 5.03 7.38
N SER A 66 6.90 5.33 8.62
CA SER A 66 6.89 6.68 9.16
C SER A 66 7.85 7.60 8.40
N LYS A 67 9.03 7.10 8.06
CA LYS A 67 10.09 7.83 7.36
C LYS A 67 9.80 8.07 5.89
N HIS A 68 9.21 7.11 5.18
CA HIS A 68 9.12 7.14 3.71
C HIS A 68 7.70 7.18 3.14
N CYS A 69 6.69 6.69 3.86
CA CYS A 69 5.35 6.43 3.29
C CYS A 69 4.24 7.34 3.84
N ARG A 70 4.55 8.32 4.69
CA ARG A 70 3.55 9.30 5.14
C ARG A 70 3.24 10.31 4.04
N PRO A 71 1.95 10.65 3.81
CA PRO A 71 1.60 11.75 2.91
C PRO A 71 2.31 13.03 3.36
N LYS A 72 2.86 13.78 2.41
CA LYS A 72 3.42 15.10 2.73
C LYS A 72 2.25 16.06 3.03
N PRO A 73 2.40 16.96 4.02
CA PRO A 73 1.42 17.99 4.30
C PRO A 73 1.27 18.95 3.11
#